data_AF-A0A1C2DVJ9-F1
#
_entry.id   AF-A0A1C2DVJ9-F1
#
_cell.length_a   1.000
_cell.length_b   1.000
_cell.length_c   1.000
_cell.angle_alpha   90.00
_cell.angle_beta   90.00
_cell.angle_gamma   90.00
#
_symmetry.space_group_name_H-M   'P 1'
#
loop_
_entity.id
_entity.type
_entity.pdbx_description
1 polymer ?
#
loop_
_entity_poly.entity_id
_entity_poly.type
_entity_poly.pdbx_seq_one_letter_code
_entity_poly.pdbx_strand_id
1 'polypeptide(L)'
;MNYEMPAIIPPGVNVDVHMKIANEQWNRDPATGAFMSWFYYKVRNRSPWDYKQQNPAWEDFGNFHYGAVGTAGQLSEQLLLRAAGYAQKQAKIQKIDHNWGYWFWLPPYGDDPKDQKWIKMGILYAKSKGY
;
A
#
# COMPACT_ATOMS: atom_id res chain seq x y z
N MET A 1 -14.93 -3.29 -13.35
CA MET A 1 -13.53 -2.90 -13.09
C MET A 1 -12.73 -4.18 -12.95
N ASN A 2 -11.73 -4.41 -13.80
CA ASN A 2 -10.92 -5.63 -13.74
C ASN A 2 -9.68 -5.35 -12.89
N TYR A 3 -9.52 -6.07 -11.78
CA TYR A 3 -8.30 -6.08 -10.96
C TYR A 3 -7.58 -7.41 -11.13
N GLU A 4 -6.27 -7.41 -10.91
CA GLU A 4 -5.42 -8.60 -10.93
C GLU A 4 -5.03 -8.96 -9.48
N MET A 5 -5.07 -10.25 -9.13
CA MET A 5 -4.64 -10.73 -7.81
C MET A 5 -3.16 -11.14 -7.84
N PRO A 6 -2.37 -10.88 -6.80
CA PRO A 6 -1.00 -11.37 -6.68
C PRO A 6 -0.94 -12.90 -6.75
N ALA A 7 0.03 -13.44 -7.49
CA ALA A 7 0.19 -14.89 -7.67
C ALA A 7 0.61 -15.62 -6.38
N ILE A 8 1.32 -14.93 -5.48
CA ILE A 8 1.80 -15.47 -4.21
C ILE A 8 1.16 -14.68 -3.07
N ILE A 9 0.35 -15.36 -2.26
CA ILE A 9 -0.37 -14.77 -1.13
C ILE A 9 0.16 -15.44 0.16
N PRO A 10 0.51 -14.68 1.21
CA PRO A 10 0.93 -15.26 2.48
C PRO A 10 -0.18 -16.14 3.09
N PRO A 11 0.15 -17.33 3.62
CA PRO A 11 -0.84 -18.21 4.22
C PRO A 11 -1.49 -17.56 5.45
N GLY A 12 -2.80 -17.72 5.59
CA GLY A 12 -3.56 -17.19 6.73
C GLY A 12 -3.88 -15.70 6.68
N VAL A 13 -3.48 -14.98 5.62
CA VAL A 13 -3.83 -13.56 5.44
C VAL A 13 -5.08 -13.40 4.60
N ASN A 14 -6.02 -12.58 5.07
CA ASN A 14 -7.23 -12.24 4.35
C ASN A 14 -7.32 -10.71 4.17
N VAL A 15 -7.22 -10.25 2.92
CA VAL A 15 -7.27 -8.82 2.57
C VAL A 15 -8.61 -8.20 2.93
N ASP A 16 -9.73 -8.92 2.76
CA ASP A 16 -11.08 -8.43 3.06
C ASP A 16 -11.25 -8.13 4.55
N VAL A 17 -10.68 -8.98 5.41
CA VAL A 17 -10.66 -8.74 6.86
C VAL A 17 -9.87 -7.48 7.20
N HIS A 18 -8.70 -7.29 6.59
CA HIS A 18 -7.89 -6.10 6.85
C HIS A 18 -8.54 -4.82 6.31
N MET A 19 -9.21 -4.87 5.15
CA MET A 19 -10.00 -3.75 4.63
C MET A 19 -11.14 -3.40 5.57
N LYS A 20 -11.85 -4.41 6.11
CA LYS A 20 -12.89 -4.18 7.11
C LYS A 20 -12.35 -3.50 8.36
N ILE A 21 -11.21 -3.96 8.89
CA ILE A 21 -10.55 -3.34 10.06
C ILE A 21 -10.17 -1.88 9.77
N ALA A 22 -9.65 -1.57 8.58
CA ALA A 22 -9.31 -0.20 8.21
C ALA A 22 -10.55 0.70 8.09
N ASN A 23 -11.63 0.21 7.47
CA ASN A 23 -12.88 0.95 7.39
C ASN A 23 -13.52 1.17 8.78
N GLU A 24 -13.49 0.18 9.66
CA GLU A 24 -13.93 0.33 11.06
C GLU A 24 -13.06 1.35 11.83
N GLN A 25 -11.75 1.35 11.60
CA GLN A 25 -10.84 2.34 12.19
C GLN A 25 -11.15 3.76 11.70
N TRP A 26 -11.42 3.93 10.40
CA TRP A 26 -11.86 5.21 9.84
C TRP A 26 -13.19 5.68 10.44
N ASN A 27 -14.18 4.80 10.52
CA ASN A 27 -15.51 5.16 11.05
C ASN A 27 -15.49 5.50 12.55
N ARG A 28 -14.51 4.98 13.31
CA ARG A 28 -14.34 5.32 14.72
C ARG A 28 -13.78 6.73 14.92
N ASP A 29 -12.82 7.13 14.08
CA ASP A 29 -12.17 8.43 14.14
C ASP A 29 -11.87 8.92 12.70
N PRO A 30 -12.85 9.58 12.05
CA PRO A 30 -12.80 9.92 10.62
C PRO A 30 -11.90 11.13 10.33
N ALA A 31 -10.77 11.21 11.03
CA ALA A 31 -9.73 12.20 10.80
C ALA A 31 -8.60 11.57 9.98
N THR A 32 -8.32 12.15 8.80
CA THR A 32 -7.24 11.70 7.91
C THR A 32 -5.91 11.56 8.64
N GLY A 33 -5.55 12.51 9.50
CA GLY A 33 -4.31 12.45 10.28
C GLY A 33 -4.26 11.29 11.27
N ALA A 34 -5.35 11.01 11.97
CA ALA A 34 -5.44 9.90 12.92
C ALA A 34 -5.36 8.54 12.20
N PHE A 35 -6.11 8.39 11.11
CA PHE A 35 -6.04 7.19 10.28
C PHE A 35 -4.66 6.99 9.68
N MET A 36 -4.06 8.03 9.09
CA MET A 36 -2.71 7.95 8.52
C MET A 36 -1.65 7.56 9.56
N SER A 37 -1.75 8.10 10.78
CA SER A 37 -0.86 7.71 11.89
C SER A 37 -1.00 6.22 12.20
N TRP A 38 -2.23 5.75 12.42
CA TRP A 38 -2.51 4.33 12.67
C TRP A 38 -2.02 3.44 11.52
N PHE A 39 -2.32 3.82 10.29
CA PHE A 39 -1.99 3.06 9.09
C PHE A 39 -0.47 2.99 8.88
N TYR A 40 0.24 4.09 9.10
CA TYR A 40 1.70 4.13 9.06
C TYR A 40 2.34 3.10 10.01
N TYR A 41 1.86 2.99 11.25
CA TYR A 41 2.36 1.99 12.20
C TYR A 41 2.03 0.54 11.83
N LYS A 42 1.08 0.31 10.94
CA LYS A 42 0.78 -1.04 10.43
C LYS A 42 1.70 -1.45 9.28
N VAL A 43 2.09 -0.51 8.42
CA VAL A 43 2.75 -0.78 7.14
C VAL A 43 4.22 -0.39 7.08
N ARG A 44 4.74 0.40 8.03
CA ARG A 44 6.16 0.81 8.03
C ARG A 44 7.10 -0.39 8.22
N ASN A 45 8.39 -0.20 7.93
CA ASN A 45 9.41 -1.22 8.10
C ASN A 45 9.32 -1.95 9.46
N ARG A 46 9.37 -3.29 9.44
CA ARG A 46 9.25 -4.21 10.58
C ARG A 46 7.91 -4.14 11.32
N SER A 47 6.84 -3.80 10.61
CA SER A 47 5.48 -3.75 11.17
C SER A 47 4.66 -4.98 10.78
N PRO A 48 3.48 -5.20 11.40
CA PRO A 48 2.69 -6.41 11.16
C PRO A 48 2.31 -6.67 9.70
N TRP A 49 2.18 -5.62 8.88
CA TRP A 49 1.84 -5.74 7.45
C TRP A 49 3.05 -5.49 6.52
N ASP A 50 4.26 -5.54 7.07
CA ASP A 50 5.48 -5.54 6.26
C ASP A 50 5.77 -6.97 5.76
N TYR A 51 4.99 -7.39 4.76
CA TYR A 51 5.07 -8.74 4.20
C TYR A 51 6.40 -9.01 3.49
N LYS A 52 7.02 -7.99 2.90
CA LYS A 52 8.30 -8.10 2.21
C LYS A 52 9.43 -8.50 3.16
N GLN A 53 9.45 -7.99 4.40
CA GLN A 53 10.43 -8.40 5.41
C GLN A 53 10.20 -9.83 5.92
N GLN A 54 8.97 -10.34 5.85
CA GLN A 54 8.67 -11.72 6.25
C GLN A 54 9.09 -12.72 5.16
N ASN A 55 8.80 -12.39 3.90
CA ASN A 55 9.26 -13.15 2.74
C ASN A 55 9.33 -12.22 1.51
N PRO A 56 10.50 -12.06 0.86
CA PRO A 56 10.63 -11.24 -0.34
C PRO A 56 9.67 -11.61 -1.47
N ALA A 57 9.23 -12.87 -1.56
CA ALA A 57 8.25 -13.32 -2.56
C ALA A 57 6.85 -12.70 -2.37
N TRP A 58 6.58 -12.05 -1.23
CA TRP A 58 5.29 -11.42 -0.91
C TRP A 58 5.30 -9.90 -1.15
N GLU A 59 6.31 -9.35 -1.81
CA GLU A 59 6.37 -7.93 -2.15
C GLU A 59 5.14 -7.46 -2.95
N ASP A 60 4.78 -8.19 -4.01
CA ASP A 60 3.63 -7.89 -4.86
C ASP A 60 2.33 -7.91 -4.04
N PHE A 61 2.19 -8.89 -3.15
CA PHE A 61 1.06 -8.96 -2.23
C PHE A 61 1.06 -7.79 -1.23
N GLY A 62 2.21 -7.40 -0.69
CA GLY A 62 2.31 -6.28 0.24
C GLY A 62 1.87 -4.97 -0.40
N ASN A 63 2.29 -4.71 -1.63
CA ASN A 63 1.89 -3.53 -2.40
C ASN A 63 0.39 -3.54 -2.74
N PHE A 64 -0.14 -4.69 -3.16
CA PHE A 64 -1.58 -4.88 -3.37
C PHE A 64 -2.38 -4.65 -2.08
N HIS A 65 -1.94 -5.26 -0.97
CA HIS A 65 -2.56 -5.14 0.35
C HIS A 65 -2.56 -3.69 0.84
N TYR A 66 -1.45 -2.98 0.69
CA TYR A 66 -1.32 -1.56 1.03
C TYR A 66 -2.35 -0.71 0.28
N GLY A 67 -2.48 -0.89 -1.04
CA GLY A 67 -3.45 -0.17 -1.84
C GLY A 67 -4.90 -0.46 -1.45
N ALA A 68 -5.23 -1.74 -1.22
CA ALA A 68 -6.57 -2.17 -0.85
C ALA A 68 -6.99 -1.62 0.53
N VAL A 69 -6.15 -1.81 1.54
CA VAL A 69 -6.46 -1.41 2.92
C VAL A 69 -6.43 0.11 3.09
N GLY A 70 -5.50 0.80 2.43
CA GLY A 70 -5.46 2.26 2.42
C GLY A 70 -6.74 2.86 1.81
N THR A 71 -7.23 2.30 0.71
CA THR A 71 -8.48 2.73 0.07
C THR A 71 -9.69 2.47 0.97
N ALA A 72 -9.77 1.29 1.60
CA ALA A 72 -10.82 0.98 2.57
C ALA A 72 -10.83 1.92 3.79
N GLY A 73 -9.68 2.53 4.10
CA GLY A 73 -9.54 3.60 5.09
C GLY A 73 -9.69 5.02 4.54
N GLN A 74 -10.34 5.20 3.39
CA GLN A 74 -10.62 6.49 2.75
C GLN A 74 -9.39 7.29 2.30
N LEU A 75 -8.21 6.67 2.19
CA LEU A 75 -7.05 7.34 1.61
C LEU A 75 -7.15 7.40 0.08
N SER A 76 -6.86 8.57 -0.48
CA SER A 76 -6.87 8.76 -1.93
C SER A 76 -5.73 7.99 -2.61
N GLU A 77 -5.97 7.57 -3.86
CA GLU A 77 -4.97 6.93 -4.71
C GLU A 77 -3.67 7.74 -4.79
N GLN A 78 -3.76 9.06 -4.99
CA GLN A 78 -2.56 9.91 -5.07
C GLN A 78 -1.75 9.90 -3.78
N LEU A 79 -2.42 9.89 -2.63
CA LEU A 79 -1.73 9.85 -1.33
C LEU A 79 -1.00 8.52 -1.15
N LEU A 80 -1.66 7.40 -1.45
CA LEU A 80 -1.08 6.06 -1.35
C LEU A 80 0.15 5.90 -2.26
N LEU A 81 0.02 6.28 -3.53
CA LEU A 81 1.11 6.15 -4.51
C LEU A 81 2.32 7.02 -4.16
N ARG A 82 2.10 8.25 -3.66
CA ARG A 82 3.18 9.15 -3.23
C ARG A 82 3.84 8.67 -1.93
N ALA A 83 3.07 8.16 -0.98
CA ALA A 83 3.60 7.63 0.28
C ALA A 83 4.46 6.38 0.06
N ALA A 84 4.08 5.50 -0.88
CA ALA A 84 4.90 4.36 -1.30
C ALA A 84 6.24 4.82 -1.92
N GLY A 85 6.22 5.80 -2.83
CA GLY A 85 7.44 6.39 -3.39
C GLY A 85 8.34 7.06 -2.34
N TYR A 86 7.76 7.72 -1.34
CA TYR A 86 8.53 8.23 -0.21
C TYR A 86 9.18 7.10 0.61
N ALA A 87 8.43 6.04 0.91
CA ALA A 87 8.95 4.88 1.66
C ALA A 87 10.09 4.18 0.91
N GLN A 88 9.96 4.01 -0.41
CA GLN A 88 11.01 3.45 -1.28
C GLN A 88 12.31 4.27 -1.18
N LYS A 89 12.21 5.61 -1.20
CA LYS A 89 13.36 6.50 -1.02
C LYS A 89 14.01 6.35 0.36
N GLN A 90 13.22 6.19 1.43
CA GLN A 90 13.75 6.02 2.79
C GLN A 90 14.40 4.65 3.00
N ALA A 91 13.86 3.59 2.40
CA ALA A 91 14.41 2.24 2.46
C ALA A 91 15.69 2.09 1.62
N LYS A 92 15.79 2.83 0.52
CA LYS A 92 16.96 2.86 -0.37
C LYS A 92 17.82 4.09 -0.09
N ILE A 93 18.66 4.03 0.94
CA ILE A 93 19.87 4.87 0.98
C ILE A 93 20.80 4.36 -0.14
N GLN A 94 20.52 4.83 -1.36
CA GLN A 94 21.35 4.81 -2.58
C GLN A 94 21.87 3.44 -3.07
N LYS A 95 21.03 2.71 -3.84
CA LYS A 95 21.53 2.12 -5.10
C LYS A 95 21.09 3.05 -6.23
N ILE A 96 22.00 3.95 -6.58
CA ILE A 96 21.95 4.81 -7.75
C ILE A 96 22.03 3.88 -8.96
N ASP A 97 20.90 3.49 -9.53
CA ASP A 97 20.89 2.80 -10.84
C ASP A 97 19.62 3.14 -11.63
N HIS A 98 18.49 3.34 -10.95
CA HIS A 98 17.23 3.68 -11.62
C HIS A 98 16.61 4.96 -11.06
N ASN A 99 16.55 6.01 -11.89
CA ASN A 99 15.90 7.28 -11.56
C ASN A 99 14.40 7.21 -11.89
N TRP A 100 13.59 6.78 -10.91
CA TRP A 100 12.13 6.72 -11.03
C TRP A 100 11.42 8.05 -10.67
N GLY A 101 12.17 9.14 -10.55
CA GLY A 101 11.66 10.46 -10.15
C GLY A 101 11.58 10.66 -8.64
N TYR A 102 10.81 11.68 -8.22
CA TYR A 102 10.64 12.06 -6.81
C TYR A 102 9.20 11.86 -6.33
N TRP A 103 9.02 11.55 -5.04
CA TRP A 103 7.71 11.32 -4.42
C TRP A 103 6.73 12.50 -4.51
N PHE A 104 7.23 13.71 -4.75
CA PHE A 104 6.45 14.94 -4.92
C PHE A 104 6.29 15.38 -6.40
N TRP A 105 6.78 14.59 -7.36
CA TRP A 105 6.74 14.87 -8.81
C TRP A 105 5.66 14.05 -9.53
N LEU A 106 5.87 13.68 -10.81
CA LEU A 106 4.98 12.83 -11.60
C LEU A 106 5.11 11.34 -11.22
N PRO A 107 4.08 10.51 -11.49
CA PRO A 107 4.19 9.05 -11.40
C PRO A 107 5.43 8.52 -12.15
N PRO A 108 6.15 7.52 -11.61
CA PRO A 108 5.79 6.64 -10.49
C PRO A 108 6.14 7.20 -9.10
N TYR A 109 6.35 8.52 -8.96
CA TYR A 109 6.63 9.16 -7.69
C TYR A 109 7.91 8.63 -7.01
N GLY A 110 8.91 8.20 -7.79
CA GLY A 110 10.15 7.62 -7.24
C GLY A 110 10.02 6.18 -6.74
N ASP A 111 8.87 5.53 -6.95
CA ASP A 111 8.64 4.13 -6.64
C ASP A 111 8.92 3.21 -7.84
N ASP A 112 9.02 1.90 -7.60
CA ASP A 112 9.11 0.93 -8.70
C ASP A 112 7.78 0.89 -9.49
N PRO A 113 7.78 0.99 -10.83
CA PRO A 113 6.56 0.89 -11.62
C PRO A 113 5.75 -0.39 -11.36
N LYS A 114 6.42 -1.51 -11.01
CA LYS A 114 5.77 -2.76 -10.63
C LYS A 114 5.02 -2.61 -9.30
N ASP A 115 5.65 -1.98 -8.31
CA ASP A 115 5.05 -1.72 -7.00
C ASP A 115 3.82 -0.82 -7.15
N GLN A 116 3.93 0.25 -7.94
CA GLN A 116 2.81 1.14 -8.28
C GLN A 116 1.66 0.42 -9.00
N LYS A 117 1.95 -0.53 -9.90
CA LYS A 117 0.93 -1.36 -10.54
C LYS A 117 0.16 -2.15 -9.50
N TRP A 118 0.84 -2.83 -8.57
CA TRP A 118 0.19 -3.65 -7.56
C TRP A 118 -0.63 -2.82 -6.56
N ILE A 119 -0.13 -1.65 -6.15
CA ILE A 119 -0.91 -0.70 -5.33
C ILE A 119 -2.22 -0.33 -6.05
N LYS A 120 -2.14 -0.01 -7.35
CA LYS A 120 -3.33 0.30 -8.16
C LYS A 120 -4.30 -0.88 -8.27
N MET A 121 -3.79 -2.11 -8.40
CA MET A 121 -4.65 -3.32 -8.39
C MET A 121 -5.36 -3.48 -7.04
N GLY A 122 -4.68 -3.20 -5.94
CA GLY A 122 -5.28 -3.18 -4.61
C GLY A 122 -6.38 -2.12 -4.46
N ILE A 123 -6.14 -0.91 -4.98
CA ILE A 123 -7.13 0.17 -5.00
C ILE A 123 -8.38 -0.24 -5.80
N LEU A 124 -8.18 -0.82 -7.00
CA LEU A 124 -9.28 -1.33 -7.83
C LEU A 124 -10.04 -2.46 -7.13
N TYR A 125 -9.33 -3.33 -6.41
CA TYR A 125 -9.93 -4.38 -5.62
C TYR A 125 -10.84 -3.81 -4.53
N ALA A 126 -10.37 -2.86 -3.73
CA ALA A 126 -11.17 -2.20 -2.70
C ALA A 126 -12.42 -1.51 -3.29
N LYS A 127 -12.26 -0.76 -4.38
CA LYS A 127 -13.38 -0.12 -5.10
C LYS A 127 -14.41 -1.14 -5.61
N SER A 128 -13.95 -2.30 -6.09
CA SER A 128 -14.85 -3.37 -6.54
C SER A 128 -15.69 -3.97 -5.40
N LYS A 129 -15.25 -3.83 -4.15
CA LYS A 129 -15.92 -4.29 -2.93
C LYS A 129 -16.79 -3.19 -2.28
N GLY A 130 -16.86 -2.01 -2.88
CA GLY A 130 -17.70 -0.89 -2.41
C GLY A 130 -17.02 0.03 -1.39
N TYR A 131 -15.69 0.00 -1.30
CA TYR A 131 -14.91 0.98 -0.53
C TYR A 131 -14.56 2.24 -1.34
#